data_AF-A0A3M7KNA7-F1
#
_entry.id   AF-A0A3M7KNA7-F1
#
_cell.length_a   1.000
_cell.length_b   1.000
_cell.length_c   1.000
_cell.angle_alpha   90.00
_cell.angle_beta   90.00
_cell.angle_gamma   90.00
#
_symmetry.space_group_name_H-M   'P 1'
#
loop_
_entity.id
_entity.type
_entity.pdbx_description
1 polymer ?
#
loop_
_entity_poly.entity_id
_entity_poly.type
_entity_poly.pdbx_seq_one_letter_code
_entity_poly.pdbx_strand_id
1 'polypeptide(L)'
;HDRPAEVIADGKRLDGRDNEEFRTLFLNCGTISQASGSSYVELGSTKVMVGVYGPRQSDRWMKYSEQGSLDCDVRLATFATRQRGRPIQTQLEKELSAQLETALSASVLLHTFPKAVLDVQCLVLEAGGSVLAAVIAAATLALADASIELRDLVSAASVSRVQGIQLLDPTAEEEYREEAGLVLSFMPCLNQITSLTSHGVWSKDELRDAVELAMGACEEIDAALRDQLVQNASQRRDPPLPFPELLVERSGHNAFVAIFSWMIFTILRVVFQFFFPRKLVAVKRSFQVGDVTLEELSKYSGQDPYLPILLAVRGRIYDVSAKANFYGPGGGYSVFAGREVARALGKMQITADHCSADTSDFTEKEEKTLQEWVDKFDQKYEVVGKVVPDLSLTLEQLAAYDGETNPAPIYLAIKGVIFDVTRGSQFYGPDGAYPFGGRECARALAKFSTEIDDCNDELADCTLSELDTLRDWQAQFYSKYPIVGRVVKASATAAAAE
;
A
#
# COMPACT_ATOMS: atom_id res chain seq x y z
N HIS A 1 1.23 -16.15 -42.93
CA HIS A 1 0.20 -15.37 -42.23
C HIS A 1 0.76 -13.98 -42.04
N ASP A 2 0.27 -13.02 -42.83
CA ASP A 2 0.62 -11.62 -42.78
C ASP A 2 0.41 -11.08 -41.37
N ARG A 3 1.48 -10.58 -40.75
CA ARG A 3 1.39 -9.82 -39.50
C ARG A 3 1.00 -8.39 -39.86
N PRO A 4 0.11 -7.71 -39.11
CA PRO A 4 -0.17 -6.30 -39.35
C PRO A 4 1.14 -5.49 -39.30
N ALA A 5 1.33 -4.63 -40.30
CA ALA A 5 2.55 -3.85 -40.52
C ALA A 5 2.78 -2.78 -39.45
N GLU A 6 1.76 -2.46 -38.66
CA GLU A 6 1.81 -1.41 -37.65
C GLU A 6 1.73 -2.02 -36.25
N VAL A 7 2.61 -1.54 -35.37
CA VAL A 7 2.66 -1.92 -33.94
C VAL A 7 1.76 -1.00 -33.11
N ILE A 8 1.41 0.15 -33.67
CA ILE A 8 0.54 1.16 -33.08
C ILE A 8 -0.55 1.43 -34.10
N ALA A 9 -1.80 1.19 -33.73
CA ALA A 9 -2.97 1.51 -34.54
C ALA A 9 -3.80 2.55 -33.81
N ASP A 10 -4.18 3.64 -34.49
CA ASP A 10 -4.96 4.75 -33.92
C ASP A 10 -4.38 5.37 -32.62
N GLY A 11 -3.05 5.40 -32.50
CA GLY A 11 -2.34 5.97 -31.34
C GLY A 11 -2.32 5.08 -30.09
N LYS A 12 -2.82 3.84 -30.18
CA LYS A 12 -2.75 2.83 -29.13
C LYS A 12 -1.94 1.61 -29.57
N ARG A 13 -1.36 0.91 -28.60
CA ARG A 13 -0.64 -0.35 -28.82
C ARG A 13 -1.61 -1.45 -29.26
N LEU A 14 -1.08 -2.53 -29.84
CA LEU A 14 -1.88 -3.68 -30.31
C LEU A 14 -2.73 -4.35 -29.23
N ASP A 15 -2.37 -4.17 -27.95
CA ASP A 15 -3.09 -4.68 -26.78
C ASP A 15 -4.06 -3.66 -26.16
N GLY A 16 -4.13 -2.45 -26.72
CA GLY A 16 -5.02 -1.36 -26.28
C GLY A 16 -4.46 -0.48 -25.17
N ARG A 17 -3.21 -0.72 -24.72
CA ARG A 17 -2.51 0.08 -23.70
C ARG A 17 -1.95 1.37 -24.28
N ASP A 18 -1.69 2.31 -23.37
CA ASP A 18 -0.90 3.50 -23.65
C ASP A 18 0.61 3.17 -23.65
N ASN A 19 1.44 4.12 -24.13
CA ASN A 19 2.88 3.89 -24.31
C ASN A 19 3.65 3.73 -22.99
N GLU A 20 3.16 4.39 -21.93
CA GLU A 20 3.77 4.42 -20.59
C GLU A 20 3.10 3.43 -19.61
N GLU A 21 2.13 2.64 -20.08
CA GLU A 21 1.33 1.77 -19.22
C GLU A 21 1.92 0.35 -19.15
N PHE A 22 2.02 -0.19 -17.93
CA PHE A 22 2.44 -1.57 -17.69
C PHE A 22 1.38 -2.62 -18.02
N ARG A 23 1.82 -3.86 -18.27
CA ARG A 23 0.92 -5.01 -18.23
C ARG A 23 0.47 -5.27 -16.79
N THR A 24 -0.63 -6.01 -16.67
CA THR A 24 -1.11 -6.48 -15.36
C THR A 24 -0.02 -7.27 -14.64
N LEU A 25 0.39 -6.78 -13.48
CA LEU A 25 1.37 -7.40 -12.61
C LEU A 25 0.67 -8.27 -11.55
N PHE A 26 1.01 -9.54 -11.49
CA PHE A 26 0.60 -10.46 -10.44
C PHE A 26 1.83 -10.96 -9.70
N LEU A 27 1.81 -10.86 -8.37
CA LEU A 27 2.91 -11.26 -7.51
C LEU A 27 2.40 -12.25 -6.47
N ASN A 28 3.13 -13.34 -6.27
CA ASN A 28 2.86 -14.29 -5.21
C ASN A 28 4.17 -14.75 -4.57
N CYS A 29 4.20 -14.83 -3.24
CA CYS A 29 5.36 -15.24 -2.47
C CYS A 29 5.09 -16.61 -1.83
N GLY A 30 6.13 -17.39 -1.53
CA GLY A 30 6.00 -18.66 -0.83
C GLY A 30 5.30 -19.76 -1.66
N THR A 31 5.45 -19.74 -2.98
CA THR A 31 4.81 -20.71 -3.89
C THR A 31 5.39 -22.13 -3.75
N ILE A 32 6.69 -22.25 -3.45
CA ILE A 32 7.42 -23.52 -3.30
C ILE A 32 7.74 -23.73 -1.83
N SER A 33 7.12 -24.74 -1.22
CA SER A 33 7.31 -25.04 0.20
C SER A 33 8.68 -25.65 0.55
N GLN A 34 9.38 -26.21 -0.43
CA GLN A 34 10.69 -26.87 -0.24
C GLN A 34 11.88 -25.91 -0.40
N ALA A 35 11.66 -24.75 -1.02
CA ALA A 35 12.69 -23.73 -1.17
C ALA A 35 12.76 -22.89 0.11
N SER A 36 13.94 -22.31 0.38
CA SER A 36 14.12 -21.41 1.53
C SER A 36 13.28 -20.13 1.37
N GLY A 37 13.18 -19.65 0.13
CA GLY A 37 12.20 -18.66 -0.29
C GLY A 37 11.80 -18.91 -1.73
N SER A 38 10.61 -18.45 -2.10
CA SER A 38 10.11 -18.65 -3.45
C SER A 38 9.13 -17.57 -3.86
N SER A 39 9.02 -17.40 -5.18
CA SER A 39 8.08 -16.45 -5.75
C SER A 39 7.51 -16.96 -7.05
N TYR A 40 6.38 -16.37 -7.41
CA TYR A 40 5.73 -16.52 -8.70
C TYR A 40 5.26 -15.15 -9.16
N VAL A 41 5.69 -14.74 -10.34
CA VAL A 41 5.39 -13.43 -10.91
C VAL A 41 4.81 -13.60 -12.31
N GLU A 42 3.75 -12.85 -12.58
CA GLU A 42 3.19 -12.70 -13.91
C GLU A 42 3.20 -11.23 -14.32
N LEU A 43 3.75 -10.95 -15.49
CA LEU A 43 3.71 -9.64 -16.13
C LEU A 43 2.97 -9.81 -17.47
N GLY A 44 1.66 -9.64 -17.42
CA GLY A 44 0.75 -10.01 -18.51
C GLY A 44 0.87 -11.50 -18.86
N SER A 45 1.43 -11.81 -20.03
CA SER A 45 1.68 -13.18 -20.48
C SER A 45 3.03 -13.75 -20.05
N THR A 46 3.96 -12.92 -19.55
CA THR A 46 5.25 -13.42 -19.05
C THR A 46 5.07 -14.02 -17.66
N LYS A 47 5.38 -15.31 -17.50
CA LYS A 47 5.19 -16.05 -16.23
C LYS A 47 6.51 -16.64 -15.77
N VAL A 48 6.93 -16.29 -14.56
CA VAL A 48 8.22 -16.69 -13.99
C VAL A 48 8.03 -17.26 -12.60
N MET A 49 8.73 -18.35 -12.32
CA MET A 49 8.76 -18.99 -11.01
C MET A 49 10.21 -19.03 -10.52
N VAL A 50 10.44 -18.61 -9.28
CA VAL A 50 11.79 -18.56 -8.70
C VAL A 50 11.83 -19.33 -7.38
N GLY A 51 12.89 -20.11 -7.22
CA GLY A 51 13.24 -20.77 -5.97
C GLY A 51 14.62 -20.34 -5.53
N VAL A 52 14.72 -19.91 -4.27
CA VAL A 52 15.98 -19.55 -3.62
C VAL A 52 16.35 -20.64 -2.63
N TYR A 53 17.60 -21.08 -2.70
CA TYR A 53 18.16 -22.08 -1.81
C TYR A 53 19.44 -21.55 -1.19
N GLY A 54 19.49 -21.51 0.13
CA GLY A 54 20.69 -21.12 0.86
C GLY A 54 20.37 -20.19 2.03
N PRO A 55 21.41 -19.68 2.72
CA PRO A 55 22.84 -19.88 2.45
C PRO A 55 23.31 -21.32 2.71
N ARG A 56 23.91 -21.98 1.70
CA ARG A 56 24.52 -23.31 1.85
C ARG A 56 26.03 -23.19 1.92
N GLN A 57 26.69 -24.10 2.62
CA GLN A 57 28.15 -24.10 2.65
C GLN A 57 28.72 -24.39 1.26
N SER A 58 29.70 -23.61 0.83
CA SER A 58 30.40 -23.83 -0.43
C SER A 58 31.09 -25.20 -0.46
N ASP A 59 31.21 -25.75 -1.67
CA ASP A 59 31.90 -27.02 -1.88
C ASP A 59 33.31 -27.02 -1.28
N ARG A 60 33.72 -28.18 -0.74
CA ARG A 60 35.01 -28.34 -0.03
C ARG A 60 36.23 -28.02 -0.90
N TRP A 61 36.08 -28.07 -2.22
CA TRP A 61 37.14 -27.81 -3.20
C TRP A 61 37.29 -26.33 -3.58
N MET A 62 36.34 -25.47 -3.20
CA MET A 62 36.45 -24.04 -3.47
C MET A 62 37.40 -23.38 -2.47
N LYS A 63 38.19 -22.42 -2.96
CA LYS A 63 39.09 -21.62 -2.13
C LYS A 63 38.28 -20.79 -1.15
N TYR A 64 38.84 -20.54 0.03
CA TYR A 64 38.23 -19.68 1.02
C TYR A 64 38.03 -18.26 0.44
N SER A 65 36.81 -17.76 0.58
CA SER A 65 36.41 -16.40 0.23
C SER A 65 35.80 -15.75 1.47
N GLU A 66 36.24 -14.52 1.76
CA GLU A 66 35.67 -13.66 2.81
C GLU A 66 34.25 -13.21 2.46
N GLN A 67 33.87 -13.28 1.18
CA GLN A 67 32.54 -12.93 0.68
C GLN A 67 31.79 -14.20 0.26
N GLY A 68 30.49 -14.24 0.51
CA GLY A 68 29.59 -15.24 -0.05
C GLY A 68 29.51 -15.12 -1.57
N SER A 69 29.14 -16.21 -2.24
CA SER A 69 28.92 -16.23 -3.69
C SER A 69 27.43 -16.35 -4.01
N LEU A 70 26.98 -15.63 -5.03
CA LEU A 70 25.64 -15.71 -5.57
C LEU A 70 25.69 -16.51 -6.88
N ASP A 71 24.91 -17.58 -6.98
CA ASP A 71 24.77 -18.37 -8.21
C ASP A 71 23.34 -18.21 -8.75
N CYS A 72 23.23 -17.62 -9.93
CA CYS A 72 21.95 -17.33 -10.58
C CYS A 72 21.81 -18.19 -11.84
N ASP A 73 20.82 -19.09 -11.86
CA ASP A 73 20.49 -19.91 -13.03
C ASP A 73 19.11 -19.53 -13.58
N VAL A 74 19.08 -18.95 -14.78
CA VAL A 74 17.85 -18.65 -15.51
C VAL A 74 17.65 -19.71 -16.60
N ARG A 75 16.52 -20.42 -16.54
CA ARG A 75 16.12 -21.38 -17.57
C ARG A 75 14.75 -21.08 -18.13
N LEU A 76 14.62 -21.20 -19.44
CA LEU A 76 13.35 -21.14 -20.13
C LEU A 76 12.80 -22.56 -20.27
N ALA A 77 11.52 -22.75 -19.92
CA ALA A 77 10.86 -24.00 -20.20
C ALA A 77 10.85 -24.27 -21.71
N THR A 78 10.91 -25.54 -22.11
CA THR A 78 10.94 -25.91 -23.55
C THR A 78 9.71 -25.41 -24.33
N PHE A 79 8.63 -25.05 -23.64
CA PHE A 79 7.40 -24.50 -24.19
C PHE A 79 7.19 -23.01 -23.90
N ALA A 80 8.17 -22.33 -23.29
CA ALA A 80 8.01 -20.94 -22.86
C ALA A 80 7.90 -19.95 -24.02
N THR A 81 8.56 -20.25 -25.15
CA THR A 81 8.51 -19.44 -26.37
C THR A 81 7.67 -20.15 -27.44
N ARG A 82 7.22 -19.40 -28.45
CA ARG A 82 6.42 -19.94 -29.57
C ARG A 82 7.13 -21.07 -30.33
N GLN A 83 8.46 -21.01 -30.39
CA GLN A 83 9.26 -22.08 -30.95
C GLN A 83 9.75 -22.97 -29.82
N ARG A 84 9.46 -24.27 -29.90
CA ARG A 84 9.85 -25.22 -28.86
C ARG A 84 11.38 -25.18 -28.65
N GLY A 85 11.78 -24.81 -27.44
CA GLY A 85 13.17 -24.75 -27.02
C GLY A 85 13.78 -26.13 -26.83
N ARG A 86 15.11 -26.16 -26.72
CA ARG A 86 15.88 -27.36 -26.36
C ARG A 86 16.06 -27.41 -24.84
N PRO A 87 16.18 -28.60 -24.23
CA PRO A 87 16.42 -28.73 -22.79
C PRO A 87 17.87 -28.39 -22.37
N ILE A 88 18.71 -27.96 -23.30
CA ILE A 88 20.11 -27.59 -23.07
C ILE A 88 20.19 -26.08 -22.91
N GLN A 89 20.99 -25.62 -21.95
CA GLN A 89 21.17 -24.20 -21.69
C GLN A 89 21.71 -23.48 -22.93
N THR A 90 20.93 -22.52 -23.40
CA THR A 90 21.18 -21.65 -24.55
C THR A 90 22.10 -20.49 -24.16
N GLN A 91 22.64 -19.79 -25.16
CA GLN A 91 23.47 -18.61 -24.91
C GLN A 91 22.65 -17.47 -24.28
N LEU A 92 21.41 -17.27 -24.72
CA LEU A 92 20.48 -16.29 -24.15
C LEU A 92 20.25 -16.53 -22.66
N GLU A 93 20.02 -17.78 -22.24
CA GLU A 93 19.87 -18.14 -20.82
C GLU A 93 21.09 -17.77 -19.99
N LYS A 94 22.30 -18.00 -20.53
CA LYS A 94 23.55 -17.62 -19.85
C LYS A 94 23.71 -16.10 -19.74
N GLU A 95 23.33 -15.37 -20.78
CA GLU A 95 23.35 -13.89 -20.76
C GLU A 95 22.37 -13.34 -19.73
N LEU A 96 21.15 -13.88 -19.66
CA LEU A 96 20.15 -13.53 -18.64
C LEU A 96 20.62 -13.87 -17.23
N SER A 97 21.23 -15.04 -17.02
CA SER A 97 21.85 -15.43 -15.74
C SER A 97 22.91 -14.43 -15.28
N ALA A 98 23.83 -14.05 -16.17
CA ALA A 98 24.89 -13.10 -15.86
C ALA A 98 24.35 -11.69 -15.53
N GLN A 99 23.31 -11.25 -16.24
CA GLN A 99 22.64 -9.98 -15.97
C GLN A 99 21.90 -10.00 -14.62
N LEU A 100 21.23 -11.11 -14.30
CA LEU A 100 20.55 -11.31 -13.01
C LEU A 100 21.55 -11.30 -11.84
N GLU A 101 22.67 -12.02 -11.97
CA GLU A 101 23.74 -12.05 -10.96
C GLU A 101 24.31 -10.64 -10.73
N THR A 102 24.58 -9.90 -11.81
CA THR A 102 25.08 -8.52 -11.73
C THR A 102 24.07 -7.61 -11.01
N ALA A 103 22.78 -7.70 -11.34
CA ALA A 103 21.73 -6.89 -10.74
C ALA A 103 21.54 -7.18 -9.24
N LEU A 104 21.54 -8.47 -8.85
CA LEU A 104 21.29 -8.89 -7.47
C LEU A 104 22.51 -8.76 -6.55
N SER A 105 23.73 -8.94 -7.08
CA SER A 105 24.96 -8.80 -6.29
C SER A 105 25.14 -7.41 -5.67
N ALA A 106 24.58 -6.37 -6.30
CA ALA A 106 24.59 -5.01 -5.78
C ALA A 106 23.69 -4.82 -4.54
N SER A 107 22.59 -5.59 -4.46
CA SER A 107 21.60 -5.54 -3.39
C SER A 107 21.89 -6.52 -2.25
N VAL A 108 22.30 -7.75 -2.54
CA VAL A 108 22.54 -8.80 -1.54
C VAL A 108 23.79 -8.50 -0.71
N LEU A 109 23.68 -8.59 0.62
CA LEU A 109 24.79 -8.37 1.55
C LEU A 109 25.69 -9.61 1.66
N LEU A 110 26.49 -9.87 0.62
CA LEU A 110 27.34 -11.07 0.54
C LEU A 110 28.41 -11.20 1.63
N HIS A 111 28.79 -10.10 2.29
CA HIS A 111 29.77 -10.11 3.37
C HIS A 111 29.22 -10.70 4.68
N THR A 112 27.91 -10.73 4.87
CA THR A 112 27.29 -11.37 6.05
C THR A 112 27.45 -12.90 6.00
N PHE A 113 27.71 -13.47 4.82
CA PHE A 113 27.72 -14.92 4.59
C PHE A 113 29.06 -15.43 4.03
N PRO A 114 30.17 -15.38 4.78
CA PRO A 114 31.46 -15.90 4.31
C PRO A 114 31.37 -17.41 4.06
N LYS A 115 31.98 -17.89 2.97
CA LYS A 115 31.97 -19.31 2.56
C LYS A 115 30.56 -19.90 2.32
N ALA A 116 29.56 -19.05 2.15
CA ALA A 116 28.22 -19.48 1.77
C ALA A 116 27.97 -19.25 0.28
N VAL A 117 27.13 -20.11 -0.29
CA VAL A 117 26.58 -19.99 -1.63
C VAL A 117 25.07 -19.80 -1.51
N LEU A 118 24.57 -18.80 -2.22
CA LEU A 118 23.15 -18.54 -2.40
C LEU A 118 22.80 -18.92 -3.84
N ASP A 119 21.90 -19.88 -4.00
CA ASP A 119 21.46 -20.32 -5.31
C ASP A 119 20.07 -19.74 -5.60
N VAL A 120 19.97 -19.01 -6.71
CA VAL A 120 18.73 -18.44 -7.23
C VAL A 120 18.40 -19.13 -8.53
N GLN A 121 17.39 -20.02 -8.49
CA GLN A 121 16.94 -20.77 -9.66
C GLN A 121 15.66 -20.17 -10.21
N CYS A 122 15.73 -19.62 -11.42
CA CYS A 122 14.63 -18.98 -12.11
C CYS A 122 14.16 -19.86 -13.28
N LEU A 123 12.88 -20.19 -13.31
CA LEU A 123 12.23 -20.91 -14.40
C LEU A 123 11.19 -20.02 -15.06
N VAL A 124 11.42 -19.65 -16.31
CA VAL A 124 10.46 -18.92 -17.16
C VAL A 124 9.50 -19.94 -17.78
N LEU A 125 8.22 -19.85 -17.42
CA LEU A 125 7.17 -20.75 -17.91
C LEU A 125 6.59 -20.26 -19.23
N GLU A 126 6.44 -18.95 -19.38
CA GLU A 126 5.92 -18.30 -20.59
C GLU A 126 6.69 -16.99 -20.80
N ALA A 127 7.18 -16.76 -22.02
CA ALA A 127 7.98 -15.59 -22.39
C ALA A 127 7.16 -14.67 -23.31
N GLY A 128 6.50 -13.69 -22.70
CA GLY A 128 5.61 -12.73 -23.36
C GLY A 128 6.25 -11.37 -23.66
N GLY A 129 7.55 -11.20 -23.44
CA GLY A 129 8.30 -9.94 -23.50
C GLY A 129 8.75 -9.48 -22.11
N SER A 130 9.82 -8.69 -22.04
CA SER A 130 10.41 -8.16 -20.80
C SER A 130 10.80 -9.25 -19.80
N VAL A 131 11.34 -10.35 -20.30
CA VAL A 131 11.64 -11.54 -19.48
C VAL A 131 12.62 -11.20 -18.36
N LEU A 132 13.68 -10.43 -18.65
CA LEU A 132 14.68 -10.06 -17.66
C LEU A 132 14.08 -9.25 -16.50
N ALA A 133 13.21 -8.29 -16.81
CA ALA A 133 12.55 -7.46 -15.80
C ALA A 133 11.68 -8.30 -14.86
N ALA A 134 10.88 -9.21 -15.41
CA ALA A 134 10.05 -10.12 -14.63
C ALA A 134 10.90 -11.09 -13.78
N VAL A 135 12.01 -11.60 -14.32
CA VAL A 135 12.94 -12.49 -13.60
C VAL A 135 13.59 -11.78 -12.42
N ILE A 136 14.06 -10.53 -12.60
CA ILE A 136 14.68 -9.75 -11.52
C ILE A 136 13.66 -9.46 -10.41
N ALA A 137 12.47 -8.98 -10.77
CA ALA A 137 11.41 -8.73 -9.78
C ALA A 137 11.03 -10.00 -9.00
N ALA A 138 10.92 -11.14 -9.68
CA ALA A 138 10.63 -12.42 -9.05
C ALA A 138 11.77 -12.88 -8.12
N ALA A 139 13.03 -12.74 -8.55
CA ALA A 139 14.18 -13.16 -7.77
C ALA A 139 14.34 -12.30 -6.51
N THR A 140 14.21 -10.99 -6.62
CA THR A 140 14.19 -10.08 -5.47
C THR A 140 13.12 -10.46 -4.47
N LEU A 141 11.90 -10.76 -4.95
CA LEU A 141 10.79 -11.17 -4.10
C LEU A 141 11.07 -12.51 -3.38
N ALA A 142 11.69 -13.47 -4.07
CA ALA A 142 12.05 -14.76 -3.49
C ALA A 142 13.20 -14.65 -2.48
N LEU A 143 14.18 -13.76 -2.70
CA LEU A 143 15.25 -13.48 -1.74
C LEU A 143 14.70 -12.84 -0.45
N ALA A 144 13.76 -11.91 -0.58
CA ALA A 144 13.07 -11.32 0.56
C ALA A 144 12.23 -12.37 1.32
N ASP A 145 11.53 -13.25 0.60
CA ASP A 145 10.77 -14.37 1.20
C ASP A 145 11.68 -15.36 1.95
N ALA A 146 12.90 -15.58 1.43
CA ALA A 146 13.95 -16.39 2.06
C ALA A 146 14.58 -15.73 3.30
N SER A 147 14.16 -14.50 3.64
CA SER A 147 14.72 -13.70 4.74
C SER A 147 16.24 -13.48 4.61
N ILE A 148 16.73 -13.35 3.38
CA ILE A 148 18.12 -12.97 3.11
C ILE A 148 18.25 -11.46 3.26
N GLU A 149 19.34 -11.02 3.88
CA GLU A 149 19.61 -9.61 4.07
C GLU A 149 19.92 -8.91 2.74
N LEU A 150 19.05 -7.98 2.36
CA LEU A 150 19.16 -7.12 1.18
C LEU A 150 19.35 -5.67 1.62
N ARG A 151 20.15 -4.90 0.88
CA ARG A 151 20.26 -3.45 1.06
C ARG A 151 18.96 -2.74 0.70
N ASP A 152 18.41 -3.14 -0.44
CA ASP A 152 17.15 -2.65 -0.98
C ASP A 152 16.58 -3.69 -1.95
N LEU A 153 15.29 -3.62 -2.23
CA LEU A 153 14.68 -4.42 -3.29
C LEU A 153 15.14 -3.90 -4.66
N VAL A 154 15.41 -4.82 -5.58
CA VAL A 154 15.74 -4.49 -6.97
C VAL A 154 14.49 -4.68 -7.82
N SER A 155 14.02 -3.58 -8.40
CA SER A 155 13.02 -3.57 -9.47
C SER A 155 13.70 -3.40 -10.82
N ALA A 156 13.07 -3.90 -11.87
CA ALA A 156 13.58 -3.75 -13.22
C ALA A 156 12.45 -3.43 -14.18
N ALA A 157 12.75 -2.58 -15.16
CA ALA A 157 11.85 -2.19 -16.23
C ALA A 157 12.61 -2.22 -17.55
N SER A 158 11.88 -2.51 -18.62
CA SER A 158 12.40 -2.52 -19.98
C SER A 158 11.64 -1.52 -20.84
N VAL A 159 12.37 -0.79 -21.67
CA VAL A 159 11.85 0.21 -22.60
C VAL A 159 12.35 -0.15 -23.99
N SER A 160 11.44 -0.17 -24.96
CA SER A 160 11.77 -0.45 -26.36
C SER A 160 11.37 0.72 -27.23
N ARG A 161 12.19 1.02 -28.24
CA ARG A 161 11.90 1.99 -29.27
C ARG A 161 11.41 1.27 -30.51
N VAL A 162 10.16 1.52 -30.90
CA VAL A 162 9.53 0.97 -32.10
C VAL A 162 9.03 2.12 -32.95
N GLN A 163 9.47 2.20 -34.22
CA GLN A 163 9.04 3.25 -35.17
C GLN A 163 9.24 4.68 -34.62
N GLY A 164 10.30 4.91 -33.84
CA GLY A 164 10.60 6.21 -33.21
C GLY A 164 9.79 6.54 -31.95
N ILE A 165 8.93 5.64 -31.47
CA ILE A 165 8.14 5.81 -30.25
C ILE A 165 8.72 4.92 -29.15
N GLN A 166 8.84 5.45 -27.94
CA GLN A 166 9.30 4.70 -26.77
C GLN A 166 8.10 4.02 -26.10
N LEU A 167 8.24 2.73 -25.80
CA LEU A 167 7.23 1.89 -25.21
C LEU A 167 7.77 1.29 -23.91
N LEU A 168 7.06 1.50 -22.81
CA LEU A 168 7.33 0.84 -21.53
C LEU A 168 6.81 -0.60 -21.57
N ASP A 169 7.56 -1.53 -21.01
CA ASP A 169 7.16 -2.94 -20.87
C ASP A 169 6.69 -3.55 -22.22
N PRO A 170 7.63 -3.70 -23.18
CA PRO A 170 7.36 -4.30 -24.49
C PRO A 170 6.89 -5.75 -24.38
N THR A 171 5.96 -6.10 -25.26
CA THR A 171 5.57 -7.47 -25.55
C THR A 171 6.57 -8.13 -26.48
N ALA A 172 6.56 -9.46 -26.56
CA ALA A 172 7.46 -10.22 -27.44
C ALA A 172 7.32 -9.85 -28.93
N GLU A 173 6.17 -9.34 -29.37
CA GLU A 173 6.02 -8.82 -30.75
C GLU A 173 6.67 -7.46 -30.96
N GLU A 174 6.66 -6.62 -29.92
CA GLU A 174 7.29 -5.30 -29.93
C GLU A 174 8.81 -5.43 -29.83
N GLU A 175 9.32 -6.27 -28.93
CA GLU A 175 10.76 -6.60 -28.84
C GLU A 175 11.29 -7.16 -30.18
N TYR A 176 10.51 -8.00 -30.86
CA TYR A 176 10.94 -8.54 -32.16
C TYR A 176 11.07 -7.46 -33.26
N ARG A 177 10.39 -6.32 -33.11
CA ARG A 177 10.34 -5.23 -34.09
C ARG A 177 11.04 -3.96 -33.60
N GLU A 178 11.70 -4.02 -32.44
CA GLU A 178 12.36 -2.86 -31.86
C GLU A 178 13.60 -2.48 -32.66
N GLU A 179 13.86 -1.18 -32.75
CA GLU A 179 15.10 -0.62 -33.32
C GLU A 179 16.18 -0.55 -32.24
N ALA A 180 15.75 -0.30 -31.00
CA ALA A 180 16.60 -0.17 -29.84
C ALA A 180 15.84 -0.59 -28.58
N GLY A 181 16.53 -1.25 -27.66
CA GLY A 181 15.97 -1.69 -26.38
C GLY A 181 16.87 -1.30 -25.22
N LEU A 182 16.25 -1.06 -24.08
CA LEU A 182 16.89 -0.68 -22.83
C LEU A 182 16.27 -1.52 -21.71
N VAL A 183 17.09 -2.16 -20.89
CA VAL A 183 16.65 -2.79 -19.65
C VAL A 183 17.44 -2.19 -18.49
N LEU A 184 16.71 -1.66 -17.52
CA LEU A 184 17.25 -0.99 -16.35
C LEU A 184 16.82 -1.74 -15.09
N SER A 185 17.78 -1.98 -14.20
CA SER A 185 17.56 -2.51 -12.86
C SER A 185 17.94 -1.45 -11.84
N PHE A 186 17.10 -1.22 -10.85
CA PHE A 186 17.14 -0.06 -9.99
C PHE A 186 16.74 -0.42 -8.56
N MET A 187 17.42 0.21 -7.60
CA MET A 187 17.10 0.18 -6.17
C MET A 187 16.46 1.51 -5.79
N PRO A 188 15.12 1.57 -5.65
CA PRO A 188 14.39 2.83 -5.51
C PRO A 188 14.69 3.59 -4.22
N CYS A 189 14.81 2.92 -3.08
CA CYS A 189 15.08 3.62 -1.81
C CYS A 189 16.49 4.22 -1.77
N LEU A 190 17.45 3.58 -2.44
CA LEU A 190 18.82 4.08 -2.56
C LEU A 190 19.03 4.99 -3.78
N ASN A 191 18.03 5.13 -4.65
CA ASN A 191 18.12 5.81 -5.92
C ASN A 191 19.37 5.43 -6.72
N GLN A 192 19.64 4.12 -6.82
CA GLN A 192 20.85 3.59 -7.45
C GLN A 192 20.54 2.55 -8.52
N ILE A 193 21.09 2.75 -9.72
CA ILE A 193 21.02 1.79 -10.82
C ILE A 193 22.01 0.66 -10.56
N THR A 194 21.53 -0.59 -10.54
CA THR A 194 22.36 -1.78 -10.32
C THR A 194 22.91 -2.34 -11.63
N SER A 195 22.09 -2.33 -12.67
CA SER A 195 22.45 -2.82 -14.00
C SER A 195 21.69 -2.02 -15.06
N LEU A 196 22.37 -1.71 -16.15
CA LEU A 196 21.78 -1.09 -17.33
C LEU A 196 22.34 -1.80 -18.55
N THR A 197 21.43 -2.33 -19.38
CA THR A 197 21.78 -2.93 -20.67
C THR A 197 20.99 -2.22 -21.76
N SER A 198 21.71 -1.70 -22.75
CA SER A 198 21.09 -1.08 -23.93
C SER A 198 21.60 -1.77 -25.19
N HIS A 199 20.70 -2.05 -26.12
CA HIS A 199 21.03 -2.53 -27.46
C HIS A 199 20.35 -1.67 -28.53
N GLY A 200 20.89 -1.72 -29.75
CA GLY A 200 20.45 -0.87 -30.86
C GLY A 200 21.08 0.52 -30.84
N VAL A 201 20.46 1.45 -31.55
CA VAL A 201 20.95 2.83 -31.73
C VAL A 201 20.03 3.80 -31.01
N TRP A 202 20.60 4.56 -30.08
CA TRP A 202 19.87 5.56 -29.30
C TRP A 202 20.39 6.98 -29.60
N SER A 203 19.48 7.95 -29.72
CA SER A 203 19.86 9.35 -29.56
C SER A 203 20.17 9.67 -28.10
N LYS A 204 21.02 10.67 -27.85
CA LYS A 204 21.38 11.09 -26.49
C LYS A 204 20.16 11.54 -25.68
N ASP A 205 19.26 12.30 -26.31
CA ASP A 205 18.08 12.85 -25.65
C ASP A 205 17.06 11.72 -25.40
N GLU A 206 16.80 10.89 -26.42
CA GLU A 206 15.91 9.74 -26.28
C GLU A 206 16.36 8.73 -25.21
N LEU A 207 17.66 8.46 -25.10
CA LEU A 207 18.19 7.55 -24.08
C LEU A 207 17.95 8.09 -22.67
N ARG A 208 18.07 9.40 -22.49
CA ARG A 208 17.81 10.04 -21.19
C ARG A 208 16.34 9.88 -20.83
N ASP A 209 15.44 10.22 -21.76
CA ASP A 209 14.00 10.11 -21.56
C ASP A 209 13.61 8.65 -21.24
N ALA A 210 14.21 7.68 -21.95
CA ALA A 210 13.97 6.25 -21.72
C ALA A 210 14.45 5.77 -20.34
N VAL A 211 15.59 6.29 -19.85
CA VAL A 211 16.10 5.97 -18.51
C VAL A 211 15.19 6.57 -17.43
N GLU A 212 14.75 7.83 -17.59
CA GLU A 212 13.84 8.48 -16.64
C GLU A 212 12.49 7.75 -16.56
N LEU A 213 11.94 7.38 -17.72
CA LEU A 213 10.72 6.59 -17.83
C LEU A 213 10.89 5.19 -17.19
N ALA A 214 12.03 4.52 -17.41
CA ALA A 214 12.32 3.23 -16.78
C ALA A 214 12.49 3.34 -15.25
N MET A 215 13.02 4.45 -14.75
CA MET A 215 13.18 4.69 -13.31
C MET A 215 11.83 4.86 -12.61
N GLY A 216 10.96 5.73 -13.13
CA GLY A 216 9.60 5.91 -12.58
C GLY A 216 8.80 4.60 -12.61
N ALA A 217 8.96 3.84 -13.68
CA ALA A 217 8.40 2.51 -13.84
C ALA A 217 8.89 1.50 -12.77
N CYS A 218 10.17 1.54 -12.40
CA CYS A 218 10.73 0.69 -11.35
C CYS A 218 10.20 1.05 -9.95
N GLU A 219 9.92 2.33 -9.68
CA GLU A 219 9.32 2.77 -8.42
C GLU A 219 7.90 2.21 -8.23
N GLU A 220 7.11 2.17 -9.31
CA GLU A 220 5.77 1.57 -9.29
C GLU A 220 5.81 0.06 -9.01
N ILE A 221 6.73 -0.66 -9.65
CA ILE A 221 6.93 -2.10 -9.43
C ILE A 221 7.37 -2.36 -7.98
N ASP A 222 8.28 -1.53 -7.45
CA ASP A 222 8.77 -1.68 -6.07
C ASP A 222 7.68 -1.50 -5.03
N ALA A 223 6.79 -0.52 -5.22
CA ALA A 223 5.62 -0.35 -4.35
C ALA A 223 4.76 -1.62 -4.32
N ALA A 224 4.49 -2.21 -5.49
CA ALA A 224 3.73 -3.47 -5.60
C ALA A 224 4.46 -4.67 -4.94
N LEU A 225 5.78 -4.76 -5.09
CA LEU A 225 6.59 -5.80 -4.44
C LEU A 225 6.53 -5.68 -2.90
N ARG A 226 6.68 -4.47 -2.36
CA ARG A 226 6.61 -4.22 -0.91
C ARG A 226 5.23 -4.54 -0.34
N ASP A 227 4.17 -4.12 -1.01
CA ASP A 227 2.80 -4.42 -0.60
C ASP A 227 2.57 -5.93 -0.52
N GLN A 228 3.05 -6.68 -1.52
CA GLN A 228 2.93 -8.13 -1.53
C GLN A 228 3.72 -8.79 -0.39
N LEU A 229 4.91 -8.30 -0.07
CA LEU A 229 5.72 -8.79 1.06
C LEU A 229 5.03 -8.54 2.39
N VAL A 230 4.44 -7.35 2.58
CA VAL A 230 3.67 -7.01 3.79
C VAL A 230 2.44 -7.91 3.91
N GLN A 231 1.72 -8.14 2.81
CA GLN A 231 0.56 -9.05 2.79
C GLN A 231 0.96 -10.48 3.16
N ASN A 232 2.02 -11.03 2.57
CA ASN A 232 2.53 -12.36 2.92
C ASN A 232 2.98 -12.43 4.39
N ALA A 233 3.67 -11.40 4.88
CA ALA A 233 4.08 -11.34 6.27
C ALA A 233 2.88 -11.31 7.24
N SER A 234 1.81 -10.59 6.90
CA SER A 234 0.58 -10.58 7.72
C SER A 234 -0.10 -11.96 7.77
N GLN A 235 -0.21 -12.63 6.62
CA GLN A 235 -0.75 -13.99 6.52
C GLN A 235 0.06 -15.04 7.30
N ARG A 236 1.38 -14.84 7.45
CA ARG A 236 2.23 -15.70 8.30
C ARG A 236 2.08 -15.41 9.79
N ARG A 237 1.78 -14.16 10.17
CA ARG A 237 1.60 -13.76 11.58
C ARG A 237 0.29 -14.27 12.16
N ASP A 238 -0.74 -14.42 11.35
CA ASP A 238 -1.99 -15.06 11.75
C ASP A 238 -1.82 -16.57 11.61
N PRO A 239 -1.57 -17.33 12.70
CA PRO A 239 -1.63 -18.77 12.61
C PRO A 239 -3.02 -19.18 12.09
N PRO A 240 -3.15 -20.26 11.31
CA PRO A 240 -4.46 -20.85 11.13
C PRO A 240 -5.06 -21.05 12.53
N LEU A 241 -6.25 -20.47 12.76
CA LEU A 241 -6.94 -20.55 14.05
C LEU A 241 -6.75 -21.96 14.62
N PRO A 242 -6.29 -22.11 15.88
CA PRO A 242 -6.10 -23.43 16.46
C PRO A 242 -7.40 -24.20 16.25
N PHE A 243 -7.29 -25.44 15.75
CA PHE A 243 -8.43 -26.35 15.74
C PHE A 243 -9.07 -26.28 17.13
N PRO A 244 -10.38 -26.08 17.24
CA PRO A 244 -11.02 -25.98 18.55
C PRO A 244 -10.65 -27.26 19.28
N GLU A 245 -9.91 -27.10 20.38
CA GLU A 245 -9.54 -28.16 21.29
C GLU A 245 -10.85 -28.68 21.86
N LEU A 246 -11.42 -29.66 21.18
CA LEU A 246 -12.63 -30.35 21.59
C LEU A 246 -12.28 -31.04 22.91
N LEU A 247 -12.66 -30.39 24.01
CA LEU A 247 -12.88 -31.05 25.29
C LEU A 247 -13.86 -32.19 25.03
N VAL A 248 -13.30 -33.38 24.80
CA VAL A 248 -14.04 -34.63 24.77
C VAL A 248 -14.40 -34.95 26.21
N GLU A 249 -15.42 -34.28 26.72
CA GLU A 249 -16.20 -34.84 27.82
C GLU A 249 -17.10 -35.93 27.22
N ARG A 250 -16.78 -37.17 27.60
CA ARG A 250 -17.49 -38.38 27.21
C ARG A 250 -18.95 -38.31 27.67
N SER A 251 -19.85 -38.03 26.74
CA SER A 251 -21.15 -38.67 26.69
C SER A 251 -21.40 -39.16 25.24
N GLY A 252 -21.53 -40.48 25.09
CA GLY A 252 -21.23 -41.22 23.86
C GLY A 252 -22.25 -41.16 22.72
N HIS A 253 -22.86 -40.00 22.43
CA HIS A 253 -23.81 -39.87 21.31
C HIS A 253 -23.51 -38.74 20.30
N ASN A 254 -22.50 -37.89 20.54
CA ASN A 254 -22.30 -36.67 19.74
C ASN A 254 -21.15 -36.72 18.71
N ALA A 255 -20.33 -37.78 18.70
CA ALA A 255 -19.15 -37.85 17.82
C ALA A 255 -19.52 -37.99 16.33
N PHE A 256 -20.57 -38.76 16.02
CA PHE A 256 -21.00 -38.97 14.63
C PHE A 256 -21.59 -37.71 13.98
N VAL A 257 -22.35 -36.91 14.75
CA VAL A 257 -22.95 -35.65 14.27
C VAL A 257 -21.87 -34.59 14.05
N ALA A 258 -20.88 -34.50 14.94
CA ALA A 258 -19.77 -33.56 14.79
C ALA A 258 -18.90 -33.87 13.55
N ILE A 259 -18.60 -35.15 13.29
CA ILE A 259 -17.82 -35.57 12.12
C ILE A 259 -18.59 -35.34 10.83
N PHE A 260 -19.90 -35.65 10.79
CA PHE A 260 -20.73 -35.38 9.62
C PHE A 260 -20.90 -33.87 9.36
N SER A 261 -21.06 -33.07 10.41
CA SER A 261 -21.16 -31.61 10.30
C SER A 261 -19.84 -30.99 9.82
N TRP A 262 -18.69 -31.49 10.28
CA TRP A 262 -17.37 -31.07 9.81
C TRP A 262 -17.11 -31.46 8.35
N MET A 263 -17.51 -32.66 7.94
CA MET A 263 -17.35 -33.12 6.56
C MET A 263 -18.25 -32.33 5.60
N ILE A 264 -19.49 -32.04 5.99
CA ILE A 264 -20.41 -31.18 5.24
C ILE A 264 -19.89 -29.75 5.15
N PHE A 265 -19.36 -29.17 6.24
CA PHE A 265 -18.77 -27.83 6.23
C PHE A 265 -17.53 -27.76 5.33
N THR A 266 -16.69 -28.79 5.33
CA THR A 266 -15.49 -28.85 4.49
C THR A 266 -15.84 -28.98 3.01
N ILE A 267 -16.83 -29.82 2.69
CA ILE A 267 -17.34 -29.97 1.32
C ILE A 267 -18.02 -28.68 0.85
N LEU A 268 -18.84 -28.04 1.70
CA LEU A 268 -19.44 -26.74 1.39
C LEU A 268 -18.38 -25.66 1.20
N ARG A 269 -17.31 -25.63 2.00
CA ARG A 269 -16.21 -24.67 1.87
C ARG A 269 -15.45 -24.85 0.55
N VAL A 270 -15.16 -26.10 0.16
CA VAL A 270 -14.49 -26.41 -1.12
C VAL A 270 -15.39 -26.09 -2.31
N VAL A 271 -16.68 -26.40 -2.23
CA VAL A 271 -17.67 -26.09 -3.29
C VAL A 271 -17.92 -24.58 -3.38
N PHE A 272 -17.95 -23.85 -2.26
CA PHE A 272 -18.08 -22.39 -2.23
C PHE A 272 -16.84 -21.70 -2.83
N GLN A 273 -15.65 -22.26 -2.61
CA GLN A 273 -14.39 -21.79 -3.20
C GLN A 273 -14.28 -22.07 -4.70
N PHE A 274 -15.05 -23.04 -5.21
CA PHE A 274 -15.12 -23.38 -6.65
C PHE A 274 -16.22 -22.61 -7.40
N PHE A 275 -17.36 -22.33 -6.76
CA PHE A 275 -18.48 -21.58 -7.35
C PHE A 275 -18.36 -20.05 -7.20
N PHE A 276 -17.64 -19.56 -6.19
CA PHE A 276 -17.29 -18.15 -6.06
C PHE A 276 -15.78 -17.98 -6.32
N PRO A 277 -15.36 -17.67 -7.56
CA PRO A 277 -13.97 -17.29 -7.80
C PRO A 277 -13.62 -16.13 -6.86
N ARG A 278 -12.45 -16.21 -6.22
CA ARG A 278 -11.87 -15.08 -5.46
C ARG A 278 -11.98 -13.84 -6.35
N LYS A 279 -12.72 -12.83 -5.89
CA LYS A 279 -12.70 -11.54 -6.58
C LYS A 279 -11.26 -11.05 -6.55
N LEU A 280 -10.71 -10.82 -7.74
CA LEU A 280 -9.51 -10.05 -7.93
C LEU A 280 -9.73 -8.72 -7.20
N VAL A 281 -8.97 -8.50 -6.12
CA VAL A 281 -8.92 -7.20 -5.46
C VAL A 281 -7.94 -6.39 -6.28
N ALA A 282 -8.46 -5.45 -7.08
CA ALA A 282 -7.63 -4.41 -7.67
C ALA A 282 -7.04 -3.60 -6.52
N VAL A 283 -5.71 -3.59 -6.40
CA VAL A 283 -5.00 -2.71 -5.46
C VAL A 283 -5.24 -1.28 -5.94
N LYS A 284 -6.04 -0.54 -5.18
CA LYS A 284 -6.29 0.89 -5.42
C LYS A 284 -5.54 1.65 -4.33
N ARG A 285 -4.78 2.68 -4.70
CA ARG A 285 -4.09 3.60 -3.78
C ARG A 285 -5.06 3.97 -2.64
N SER A 286 -4.68 3.76 -1.39
CA SER A 286 -5.42 4.24 -0.23
C SER A 286 -5.28 5.76 -0.17
N PHE A 287 -6.29 6.47 -0.66
CA PHE A 287 -6.34 7.92 -0.62
C PHE A 287 -6.66 8.36 0.81
N GLN A 288 -5.67 8.84 1.56
CA GLN A 288 -5.91 9.41 2.89
C GLN A 288 -6.10 10.92 2.80
N VAL A 289 -7.26 11.40 3.24
CA VAL A 289 -7.63 12.83 3.26
C VAL A 289 -7.25 13.48 4.58
N GLY A 290 -7.19 12.66 5.64
CA GLY A 290 -6.95 13.14 6.99
C GLY A 290 -8.17 13.86 7.56
N ASP A 291 -7.92 14.76 8.49
CA ASP A 291 -8.95 15.54 9.15
C ASP A 291 -9.37 16.73 8.24
N VAL A 292 -10.63 16.82 7.84
CA VAL A 292 -11.15 17.85 6.92
C VAL A 292 -12.47 18.44 7.39
N THR A 293 -12.80 19.66 6.95
CA THR A 293 -14.09 20.28 7.29
C THR A 293 -15.24 19.76 6.42
N LEU A 294 -16.49 20.03 6.81
CA LEU A 294 -17.65 19.71 5.96
C LEU A 294 -17.60 20.43 4.60
N GLU A 295 -17.05 21.66 4.56
CA GLU A 295 -16.88 22.40 3.31
C GLU A 295 -15.85 21.76 2.39
N GLU A 296 -14.74 21.28 2.95
CA GLU A 296 -13.73 20.53 2.21
C GLU A 296 -14.24 19.18 1.75
N LEU A 297 -15.02 18.47 2.57
CA LEU A 297 -15.68 17.22 2.20
C LEU A 297 -16.62 17.42 1.00
N SER A 298 -17.31 18.56 0.90
CA SER A 298 -18.24 18.86 -0.20
C SER A 298 -17.59 18.88 -1.60
N LYS A 299 -16.27 19.09 -1.67
CA LYS A 299 -15.49 19.04 -2.92
C LYS A 299 -15.45 17.60 -3.48
N TYR A 300 -15.58 16.59 -2.62
CA TYR A 300 -15.55 15.16 -2.97
C TYR A 300 -16.94 14.59 -3.28
N SER A 301 -17.78 15.39 -3.94
CA SER A 301 -19.15 15.03 -4.33
C SER A 301 -19.24 14.08 -5.54
N GLY A 302 -18.10 13.74 -6.15
CA GLY A 302 -18.03 12.90 -7.35
C GLY A 302 -18.39 13.62 -8.66
N GLN A 303 -18.64 14.93 -8.64
CA GLN A 303 -18.84 15.74 -9.84
C GLN A 303 -17.54 15.94 -10.64
N ASP A 304 -16.41 16.01 -9.92
CA ASP A 304 -15.08 16.08 -10.53
C ASP A 304 -14.58 14.65 -10.81
N PRO A 305 -14.32 14.27 -12.08
CA PRO A 305 -13.82 12.95 -12.44
C PRO A 305 -12.43 12.62 -11.87
N TYR A 306 -11.67 13.64 -11.45
CA TYR A 306 -10.30 13.49 -10.95
C TYR A 306 -10.22 13.39 -9.41
N LEU A 307 -11.34 13.63 -8.71
CA LEU A 307 -11.42 13.53 -7.25
C LEU A 307 -12.15 12.25 -6.82
N PRO A 308 -11.75 11.62 -5.71
CA PRO A 308 -12.48 10.49 -5.14
C PRO A 308 -13.85 10.92 -4.62
N ILE A 309 -14.75 9.95 -4.51
CA ILE A 309 -16.10 10.14 -3.99
C ILE A 309 -16.09 9.75 -2.52
N LEU A 310 -16.28 10.73 -1.65
CA LEU A 310 -16.22 10.54 -0.21
C LEU A 310 -17.58 10.83 0.42
N LEU A 311 -17.86 10.22 1.57
CA LEU A 311 -18.99 10.61 2.42
C LEU A 311 -18.61 10.42 3.88
N ALA A 312 -19.30 11.12 4.78
CA ALA A 312 -19.07 10.98 6.21
C ALA A 312 -20.27 10.34 6.92
N VAL A 313 -19.99 9.45 7.89
CA VAL A 313 -20.98 8.88 8.80
C VAL A 313 -20.45 9.02 10.22
N ARG A 314 -21.18 9.77 11.08
CA ARG A 314 -20.77 10.08 12.47
C ARG A 314 -19.37 10.70 12.54
N GLY A 315 -19.05 11.57 11.58
CA GLY A 315 -17.77 12.25 11.49
C GLY A 315 -16.60 11.39 11.01
N ARG A 316 -16.82 10.13 10.61
CA ARG A 316 -15.81 9.30 9.92
C ARG A 316 -16.01 9.39 8.42
N ILE A 317 -14.94 9.63 7.67
CA ILE A 317 -15.00 9.77 6.21
C ILE A 317 -14.64 8.43 5.57
N TYR A 318 -15.52 7.96 4.68
CA TYR A 318 -15.36 6.72 3.94
C TYR A 318 -15.12 7.00 2.46
N ASP A 319 -14.18 6.28 1.84
CA ASP A 319 -14.00 6.30 0.40
C ASP A 319 -14.99 5.32 -0.27
N VAL A 320 -15.93 5.88 -1.01
CA VAL A 320 -16.96 5.13 -1.76
C VAL A 320 -16.72 5.13 -3.27
N SER A 321 -15.55 5.59 -3.73
CA SER A 321 -15.17 5.67 -5.15
C SER A 321 -15.27 4.34 -5.89
N ALA A 322 -15.06 3.21 -5.20
CA ALA A 322 -15.25 1.87 -5.75
C ALA A 322 -16.70 1.58 -6.21
N LYS A 323 -17.66 2.42 -5.79
CA LYS A 323 -19.07 2.35 -6.18
C LYS A 323 -19.56 3.67 -6.80
N ALA A 324 -18.78 4.25 -7.71
CA ALA A 324 -19.18 5.44 -8.47
C ALA A 324 -20.54 5.29 -9.19
N ASN A 325 -20.93 4.09 -9.61
CA ASN A 325 -22.27 3.86 -10.20
C ASN A 325 -23.44 4.11 -9.22
N PHE A 326 -23.19 4.08 -7.91
CA PHE A 326 -24.21 4.31 -6.88
C PHE A 326 -24.09 5.71 -6.25
N TYR A 327 -22.87 6.16 -5.94
CA TYR A 327 -22.60 7.41 -5.24
C TYR A 327 -22.11 8.54 -6.15
N GLY A 328 -21.72 8.25 -7.39
CA GLY A 328 -21.33 9.26 -8.38
C GLY A 328 -22.53 9.86 -9.11
N PRO A 329 -22.29 10.85 -9.99
CA PRO A 329 -23.35 11.60 -10.68
C PRO A 329 -24.33 10.68 -11.41
N GLY A 330 -25.63 10.81 -11.12
CA GLY A 330 -26.69 9.97 -11.69
C GLY A 330 -26.96 8.66 -10.93
N GLY A 331 -26.17 8.33 -9.91
CA GLY A 331 -26.41 7.18 -9.02
C GLY A 331 -27.53 7.43 -8.00
N GLY A 332 -28.19 6.36 -7.55
CA GLY A 332 -29.31 6.44 -6.61
C GLY A 332 -28.96 6.93 -5.20
N TYR A 333 -27.67 6.96 -4.84
CA TYR A 333 -27.14 7.50 -3.58
C TYR A 333 -26.19 8.68 -3.80
N SER A 334 -26.22 9.30 -4.98
CA SER A 334 -25.39 10.46 -5.32
C SER A 334 -25.58 11.65 -4.37
N VAL A 335 -26.76 11.75 -3.75
CA VAL A 335 -27.10 12.76 -2.75
C VAL A 335 -26.19 12.71 -1.51
N PHE A 336 -25.59 11.55 -1.22
CA PHE A 336 -24.73 11.34 -0.06
C PHE A 336 -23.27 11.72 -0.28
N ALA A 337 -22.84 11.84 -1.54
CA ALA A 337 -21.46 12.18 -1.85
C ALA A 337 -21.11 13.60 -1.40
N GLY A 338 -19.96 13.74 -0.74
CA GLY A 338 -19.44 14.98 -0.19
C GLY A 338 -20.18 15.49 1.05
N ARG A 339 -20.99 14.65 1.73
CA ARG A 339 -21.82 15.08 2.87
C ARG A 339 -21.69 14.16 4.07
N GLU A 340 -22.09 14.68 5.22
CA GLU A 340 -22.35 13.89 6.42
C GLU A 340 -23.80 13.35 6.37
N VAL A 341 -23.94 12.04 6.50
CA VAL A 341 -25.20 11.34 6.21
C VAL A 341 -25.73 10.50 7.37
N ALA A 342 -25.15 10.60 8.58
CA ALA A 342 -25.64 9.91 9.76
C ALA A 342 -27.17 10.03 9.94
N ARG A 343 -27.72 11.25 9.77
CA ARG A 343 -29.16 11.48 9.86
C ARG A 343 -30.00 10.87 8.75
N ALA A 344 -29.54 10.95 7.51
CA ALA A 344 -30.18 10.35 6.37
C ALA A 344 -30.26 8.82 6.51
N LEU A 345 -29.18 8.19 7.01
CA LEU A 345 -29.11 6.75 7.22
C LEU A 345 -29.97 6.28 8.39
N GLY A 346 -29.98 7.01 9.51
CA GLY A 346 -30.80 6.69 10.68
C GLY A 346 -32.30 6.76 10.39
N LYS A 347 -32.75 7.79 9.63
CA LYS A 347 -34.16 7.96 9.24
C LYS A 347 -34.54 7.22 7.95
N MET A 348 -33.59 6.53 7.31
CA MET A 348 -33.77 5.84 6.02
C MET A 348 -34.30 6.75 4.91
N GLN A 349 -33.82 8.00 4.85
CA GLN A 349 -34.23 8.99 3.87
C GLN A 349 -33.07 9.35 2.94
N ILE A 350 -33.30 9.31 1.63
CA ILE A 350 -32.27 9.57 0.60
C ILE A 350 -32.50 10.97 0.01
N THR A 351 -32.66 11.97 0.88
CA THR A 351 -32.83 13.37 0.48
C THR A 351 -31.75 14.26 1.07
N ALA A 352 -31.41 15.33 0.35
CA ALA A 352 -30.35 16.26 0.72
C ALA A 352 -30.63 16.96 2.06
N ASP A 353 -31.91 17.24 2.35
CA ASP A 353 -32.37 17.94 3.56
C ASP A 353 -32.17 17.15 4.85
N HIS A 354 -31.89 15.85 4.73
CA HIS A 354 -31.65 14.96 5.87
C HIS A 354 -30.19 14.55 6.02
N CYS A 355 -29.28 15.10 5.19
CA CYS A 355 -27.85 14.90 5.33
C CYS A 355 -27.28 15.87 6.37
N SER A 356 -27.12 15.41 7.61
CA SER A 356 -26.48 16.19 8.68
C SER A 356 -25.83 15.28 9.74
N ALA A 357 -24.92 15.86 10.52
CA ALA A 357 -24.29 15.23 11.68
C ALA A 357 -25.24 15.08 12.88
N ASP A 358 -26.30 15.89 12.95
CA ASP A 358 -27.19 15.95 14.12
C ASP A 358 -28.10 14.72 14.23
N THR A 359 -27.88 13.95 15.30
CA THR A 359 -28.65 12.76 15.69
C THR A 359 -29.33 12.91 17.04
N SER A 360 -29.42 14.14 17.57
CA SER A 360 -29.90 14.41 18.94
C SER A 360 -31.38 14.07 19.17
N ASP A 361 -32.20 14.06 18.11
CA ASP A 361 -33.63 13.77 18.14
C ASP A 361 -33.98 12.30 17.84
N PHE A 362 -32.99 11.39 17.78
CA PHE A 362 -33.24 10.01 17.39
C PHE A 362 -33.94 9.20 18.46
N THR A 363 -34.88 8.37 18.03
CA THR A 363 -35.42 7.28 18.82
C THR A 363 -34.44 6.11 18.87
N GLU A 364 -34.55 5.23 19.88
CA GLU A 364 -33.68 4.05 20.02
C GLU A 364 -33.66 3.14 18.78
N LYS A 365 -34.77 3.11 18.01
CA LYS A 365 -34.86 2.35 16.76
C LYS A 365 -34.03 2.99 15.63
N GLU A 366 -34.04 4.32 15.52
CA GLU A 366 -33.28 5.05 14.50
C GLU A 366 -31.78 5.00 14.81
N GLU A 367 -31.41 5.09 16.09
CA GLU A 367 -30.03 4.95 16.55
C GLU A 367 -29.47 3.54 16.26
N LYS A 368 -30.25 2.49 16.54
CA LYS A 368 -29.87 1.12 16.19
C LYS A 368 -29.72 0.93 14.68
N THR A 369 -30.62 1.53 13.90
CA THR A 369 -30.55 1.51 12.43
C THR A 369 -29.26 2.16 11.93
N LEU A 370 -28.90 3.32 12.47
CA LEU A 370 -27.65 4.00 12.14
C LEU A 370 -26.44 3.14 12.49
N GLN A 371 -26.43 2.50 13.67
CA GLN A 371 -25.32 1.64 14.08
C GLN A 371 -25.13 0.46 13.13
N GLU A 372 -26.21 -0.20 12.70
CA GLU A 372 -26.14 -1.28 11.71
C GLU A 372 -25.59 -0.80 10.35
N TRP A 373 -25.83 0.47 9.99
CA TRP A 373 -25.23 1.09 8.81
C TRP A 373 -23.74 1.35 9.01
N VAL A 374 -23.33 1.92 10.14
CA VAL A 374 -21.91 2.13 10.47
C VAL A 374 -21.14 0.81 10.39
N ASP A 375 -21.66 -0.27 10.98
CA ASP A 375 -21.02 -1.59 10.95
C ASP A 375 -20.87 -2.13 9.51
N LYS A 376 -21.88 -1.89 8.65
CA LYS A 376 -21.82 -2.25 7.22
C LYS A 376 -20.81 -1.41 6.44
N PHE A 377 -20.65 -0.14 6.81
CA PHE A 377 -19.67 0.74 6.17
C PHE A 377 -18.25 0.38 6.60
N ASP A 378 -18.01 0.16 7.89
CA ASP A 378 -16.71 -0.28 8.44
C ASP A 378 -16.24 -1.62 7.83
N GLN A 379 -17.14 -2.53 7.47
CA GLN A 379 -16.78 -3.80 6.81
C GLN A 379 -16.48 -3.66 5.31
N LYS A 380 -16.92 -2.58 4.66
CA LYS A 380 -17.03 -2.51 3.20
C LYS A 380 -16.24 -1.38 2.55
N TYR A 381 -15.98 -0.32 3.31
CA TYR A 381 -15.30 0.88 2.84
C TYR A 381 -14.17 1.23 3.82
N GLU A 382 -13.09 1.77 3.28
CA GLU A 382 -11.96 2.23 4.08
C GLU A 382 -12.28 3.60 4.69
N VAL A 383 -11.87 3.80 5.94
CA VAL A 383 -11.94 5.10 6.61
C VAL A 383 -10.71 5.92 6.22
N VAL A 384 -10.93 7.02 5.51
CA VAL A 384 -9.87 7.84 4.91
C VAL A 384 -9.63 9.17 5.64
N GLY A 385 -10.44 9.47 6.66
CA GLY A 385 -10.36 10.73 7.39
C GLY A 385 -11.46 10.93 8.42
N LYS A 386 -11.49 12.11 9.05
CA LYS A 386 -12.56 12.53 9.96
C LYS A 386 -13.03 13.95 9.65
N VAL A 387 -14.30 14.21 9.88
CA VAL A 387 -14.88 15.54 9.75
C VAL A 387 -14.64 16.32 11.04
N VAL A 388 -14.00 17.48 10.92
CA VAL A 388 -13.70 18.39 12.05
C VAL A 388 -14.59 19.63 11.97
N PRO A 389 -15.12 20.14 13.12
CA PRO A 389 -15.83 21.41 13.15
C PRO A 389 -14.94 22.59 12.75
N ASP A 390 -15.54 23.60 12.10
CA ASP A 390 -14.84 24.76 11.53
C ASP A 390 -14.52 25.85 12.59
N LEU A 391 -13.93 25.44 13.72
CA LEU A 391 -13.42 26.37 14.72
C LEU A 391 -11.92 26.54 14.53
N SER A 392 -11.52 27.63 13.89
CA SER A 392 -10.12 28.02 13.76
C SER A 392 -9.75 29.04 14.83
N LEU A 393 -8.93 28.66 15.81
CA LEU A 393 -8.43 29.57 16.84
C LEU A 393 -6.95 29.88 16.61
N THR A 394 -6.51 31.11 16.85
CA THR A 394 -5.06 31.39 17.00
C THR A 394 -4.57 30.87 18.34
N LEU A 395 -3.25 30.73 18.53
CA LEU A 395 -2.69 30.37 19.84
C LEU A 395 -3.10 31.36 20.94
N GLU A 396 -3.21 32.64 20.61
CA GLU A 396 -3.67 33.68 21.55
C GLU A 396 -5.15 33.53 21.92
N GLN A 397 -5.99 33.14 20.94
CA GLN A 397 -7.40 32.88 21.19
C GLN A 397 -7.62 31.56 21.93
N LEU A 398 -6.75 30.56 21.72
CA LEU A 398 -6.77 29.30 22.46
C LEU A 398 -6.47 29.53 23.95
N ALA A 399 -5.56 30.45 24.27
CA ALA A 399 -5.20 30.79 25.65
C ALA A 399 -6.38 31.29 26.50
N ALA A 400 -7.44 31.83 25.89
CA ALA A 400 -8.66 32.23 26.59
C ALA A 400 -9.50 31.05 27.13
N TYR A 401 -9.14 29.81 26.78
CA TYR A 401 -9.81 28.57 27.17
C TYR A 401 -8.93 27.72 28.10
N ASP A 402 -8.24 28.38 29.03
CA ASP A 402 -7.35 27.80 30.04
C ASP A 402 -8.08 27.13 31.22
N GLY A 403 -9.35 27.48 31.42
CA GLY A 403 -10.17 27.01 32.53
C GLY A 403 -10.13 27.87 33.79
N GLU A 404 -9.47 29.03 33.78
CA GLU A 404 -9.48 29.98 34.90
C GLU A 404 -10.81 30.76 34.97
N THR A 405 -11.36 31.13 33.82
CA THR A 405 -12.66 31.82 33.72
C THR A 405 -13.84 30.86 33.62
N ASN A 406 -14.52 30.62 34.75
CA ASN A 406 -15.78 29.87 34.80
C ASN A 406 -16.95 30.74 34.26
N PRO A 407 -17.71 30.33 33.20
CA PRO A 407 -17.96 28.97 32.71
C PRO A 407 -17.46 28.70 31.28
N ALA A 408 -16.26 29.12 30.92
CA ALA A 408 -15.69 28.79 29.61
C ALA A 408 -15.23 27.30 29.56
N PRO A 409 -15.37 26.62 28.41
CA PRO A 409 -14.81 25.28 28.22
C PRO A 409 -13.28 25.31 28.24
N ILE A 410 -12.66 24.17 28.55
CA ILE A 410 -11.19 24.02 28.57
C ILE A 410 -10.76 23.37 27.27
N TYR A 411 -9.95 24.06 26.48
CA TYR A 411 -9.43 23.57 25.21
C TYR A 411 -7.94 23.32 25.29
N LEU A 412 -7.47 22.32 24.54
CA LEU A 412 -6.06 21.96 24.47
C LEU A 412 -5.74 21.50 23.05
N ALA A 413 -4.58 21.90 22.53
CA ALA A 413 -4.16 21.52 21.19
C ALA A 413 -3.03 20.48 21.20
N ILE A 414 -3.12 19.50 20.30
CA ILE A 414 -2.05 18.53 20.01
C ILE A 414 -1.81 18.54 18.50
N LYS A 415 -0.61 18.96 18.09
CA LYS A 415 -0.21 19.08 16.68
C LYS A 415 -1.22 19.90 15.86
N GLY A 416 -1.71 20.99 16.45
CA GLY A 416 -2.65 21.91 15.82
C GLY A 416 -4.12 21.45 15.81
N VAL A 417 -4.45 20.31 16.42
CA VAL A 417 -5.84 19.86 16.59
C VAL A 417 -6.32 20.19 18.00
N ILE A 418 -7.43 20.93 18.11
CA ILE A 418 -7.99 21.40 19.38
C ILE A 418 -9.03 20.40 19.90
N PHE A 419 -8.81 19.92 21.12
CA PHE A 419 -9.69 19.02 21.87
C PHE A 419 -10.40 19.76 23.00
N ASP A 420 -11.67 19.43 23.23
CA ASP A 420 -12.41 19.87 24.41
C ASP A 420 -12.18 18.90 25.57
N VAL A 421 -11.36 19.35 26.51
CA VAL A 421 -10.96 18.61 27.71
C VAL A 421 -11.73 19.08 28.95
N THR A 422 -12.85 19.77 28.78
CA THR A 422 -13.68 20.28 29.91
C THR A 422 -14.08 19.17 30.88
N ARG A 423 -14.34 17.95 30.37
CA ARG A 423 -14.64 16.75 31.20
C ARG A 423 -13.45 16.27 32.04
N GLY A 424 -12.24 16.69 31.68
CA GLY A 424 -10.99 16.40 32.36
C GLY A 424 -10.40 17.61 33.10
N SER A 425 -11.22 18.58 33.50
CA SER A 425 -10.79 19.82 34.16
C SER A 425 -9.90 19.60 35.39
N GLN A 426 -10.12 18.52 36.13
CA GLN A 426 -9.27 18.10 37.26
C GLN A 426 -7.83 17.71 36.89
N PHE A 427 -7.56 17.42 35.61
CA PHE A 427 -6.24 17.04 35.10
C PHE A 427 -5.61 18.14 34.26
N TYR A 428 -6.41 18.81 33.42
CA TYR A 428 -5.92 19.78 32.43
C TYR A 428 -6.19 21.25 32.76
N GLY A 429 -6.96 21.51 33.82
CA GLY A 429 -7.17 22.86 34.32
C GLY A 429 -5.95 23.42 35.07
N PRO A 430 -6.04 24.67 35.54
CA PRO A 430 -4.92 25.39 36.16
C PRO A 430 -4.33 24.68 37.40
N ASP A 431 -5.17 23.97 38.17
CA ASP A 431 -4.76 23.19 39.35
C ASP A 431 -4.52 21.69 39.04
N GLY A 432 -4.53 21.30 37.77
CA GLY A 432 -4.40 19.92 37.32
C GLY A 432 -2.96 19.41 37.25
N ALA A 433 -2.79 18.08 37.16
CA ALA A 433 -1.47 17.45 37.00
C ALA A 433 -0.77 17.81 35.68
N TYR A 434 -1.52 18.25 34.68
CA TYR A 434 -1.06 18.63 33.35
C TYR A 434 -1.71 19.96 32.94
N PRO A 435 -1.26 21.11 33.47
CA PRO A 435 -1.92 22.42 33.29
C PRO A 435 -1.71 22.99 31.88
N PHE A 436 -2.20 22.25 30.88
CA PHE A 436 -2.04 22.49 29.45
C PHE A 436 -3.28 23.13 28.83
N GLY A 437 -4.30 23.44 29.64
CA GLY A 437 -5.48 24.21 29.21
C GLY A 437 -5.05 25.49 28.50
N GLY A 438 -5.70 25.77 27.38
CA GLY A 438 -5.46 26.92 26.52
C GLY A 438 -4.17 26.87 25.69
N ARG A 439 -3.46 25.73 25.64
CA ARG A 439 -2.13 25.65 25.02
C ARG A 439 -2.01 24.50 24.02
N GLU A 440 -1.02 24.63 23.15
CA GLU A 440 -0.51 23.54 22.31
C GLU A 440 0.54 22.77 23.11
N CYS A 441 0.39 21.46 23.25
CA CYS A 441 1.22 20.66 24.16
C CYS A 441 1.88 19.45 23.50
N ALA A 442 1.93 19.38 22.16
CA ALA A 442 2.57 18.27 21.45
C ALA A 442 3.99 17.96 21.95
N ARG A 443 4.84 18.98 22.16
CA ARG A 443 6.20 18.78 22.66
C ARG A 443 6.23 18.32 24.13
N ALA A 444 5.42 18.92 25.00
CA ALA A 444 5.31 18.51 26.40
C ALA A 444 4.88 17.03 26.53
N LEU A 445 3.90 16.60 25.72
CA LEU A 445 3.44 15.20 25.68
C LEU A 445 4.50 14.26 25.12
N ALA A 446 5.24 14.66 24.08
CA ALA A 446 6.33 13.86 23.52
C ALA A 446 7.44 13.60 24.55
N LYS A 447 7.76 14.60 25.38
CA LYS A 447 8.84 14.53 26.39
C LYS A 447 8.38 14.06 27.77
N PHE A 448 7.09 13.76 27.95
CA PHE A 448 6.47 13.55 29.26
C PHE A 448 6.76 14.69 30.26
N SER A 449 6.93 15.91 29.75
CA SER A 449 7.17 17.08 30.57
C SER A 449 5.86 17.63 31.12
N THR A 450 5.89 18.14 32.35
CA THR A 450 4.76 18.89 32.95
C THR A 450 5.04 20.39 32.97
N GLU A 451 6.20 20.80 32.45
CA GLU A 451 6.61 22.20 32.40
C GLU A 451 5.84 22.95 31.31
N ILE A 452 5.38 24.14 31.66
CA ILE A 452 4.59 25.00 30.77
C ILE A 452 5.45 25.49 29.58
N ASP A 453 6.76 25.67 29.78
CA ASP A 453 7.70 26.09 28.74
C ASP A 453 7.84 25.05 27.61
N ASP A 454 7.53 23.78 27.89
CA ASP A 454 7.53 22.72 26.88
C ASP A 454 6.20 22.63 26.10
N CYS A 455 5.20 23.46 26.42
CA CYS A 455 3.92 23.52 25.71
C CYS A 455 4.05 24.32 24.40
N ASN A 456 4.51 23.66 23.34
CA ASN A 456 4.53 24.18 21.97
C ASN A 456 4.48 23.05 20.93
N ASP A 457 4.54 23.40 19.63
CA ASP A 457 4.54 22.46 18.50
C ASP A 457 5.92 22.23 17.85
N GLU A 458 7.01 22.67 18.48
CA GLU A 458 8.35 22.48 17.97
C GLU A 458 8.85 21.05 18.25
N LEU A 459 8.78 20.18 17.25
CA LEU A 459 9.14 18.76 17.37
C LEU A 459 10.49 18.41 16.72
N ALA A 460 11.25 19.41 16.27
CA ALA A 460 12.49 19.20 15.51
C ALA A 460 13.62 18.60 16.37
N ASP A 461 13.58 18.81 17.69
CA ASP A 461 14.56 18.29 18.65
C ASP A 461 14.15 16.94 19.28
N CYS A 462 12.98 16.40 18.91
CA CYS A 462 12.47 15.14 19.46
C CYS A 462 13.09 13.90 18.80
N THR A 463 13.39 12.90 19.61
CA THR A 463 13.82 11.57 19.19
C THR A 463 12.66 10.73 18.65
N LEU A 464 12.95 9.67 17.89
CA LEU A 464 11.93 8.77 17.34
C LEU A 464 11.01 8.15 18.43
N SER A 465 11.58 7.80 19.59
CA SER A 465 10.81 7.27 20.72
C SER A 465 9.85 8.29 21.36
N GLU A 466 10.25 9.56 21.41
CA GLU A 466 9.39 10.65 21.90
C GLU A 466 8.26 10.96 20.90
N LEU A 467 8.54 10.83 19.59
CA LEU A 467 7.51 10.96 18.55
C LEU A 467 6.50 9.80 18.57
N ASP A 468 6.93 8.57 18.84
CA ASP A 468 6.01 7.43 19.02
C ASP A 468 5.15 7.59 20.29
N THR A 469 5.75 8.08 21.37
CA THR A 469 5.03 8.47 22.59
C THR A 469 3.93 9.51 22.29
N LEU A 470 4.27 10.55 21.53
CA LEU A 470 3.30 11.57 21.12
C LEU A 470 2.16 10.98 20.29
N ARG A 471 2.43 10.01 19.40
CA ARG A 471 1.40 9.32 18.62
C ARG A 471 0.44 8.54 19.51
N ASP A 472 0.96 7.85 20.53
CA ASP A 472 0.15 7.11 21.49
C ASP A 472 -0.76 8.04 22.30
N TRP A 473 -0.23 9.17 22.78
CA TRP A 473 -1.01 10.21 23.44
C TRP A 473 -2.08 10.77 22.51
N GLN A 474 -1.71 11.13 21.29
CA GLN A 474 -2.63 11.65 20.29
C GLN A 474 -3.78 10.67 20.04
N ALA A 475 -3.50 9.37 19.88
CA ALA A 475 -4.52 8.32 19.73
C ALA A 475 -5.47 8.21 20.94
N GLN A 476 -4.94 8.33 22.16
CA GLN A 476 -5.77 8.35 23.37
C GLN A 476 -6.70 9.56 23.43
N PHE A 477 -6.20 10.75 23.08
CA PHE A 477 -7.00 11.98 23.04
C PHE A 477 -8.11 11.90 21.99
N TYR A 478 -7.79 11.39 20.79
CA TYR A 478 -8.78 11.12 19.74
C TYR A 478 -9.90 10.15 20.15
N SER A 479 -9.63 9.26 21.10
CA SER A 479 -10.62 8.30 21.63
C SER A 479 -11.45 8.90 22.76
N LYS A 480 -10.84 9.76 23.58
CA LYS A 480 -11.40 10.18 24.88
C LYS A 480 -12.11 11.55 24.85
N TYR A 481 -11.65 12.47 23.99
CA TYR A 481 -12.14 13.86 23.98
C TYR A 481 -12.66 14.26 22.59
N PRO A 482 -13.75 15.04 22.52
CA PRO A 482 -14.25 15.57 21.27
C PRO A 482 -13.29 16.63 20.70
N ILE A 483 -13.12 16.61 19.37
CA ILE A 483 -12.36 17.62 18.65
C ILE A 483 -13.27 18.82 18.41
N VAL A 484 -12.79 20.01 18.74
CA VAL A 484 -13.54 21.25 18.56
C VAL A 484 -13.03 22.11 17.42
N GLY A 485 -11.76 21.99 17.02
CA GLY A 485 -11.20 22.90 16.03
C GLY A 485 -9.73 22.67 15.68
N ARG A 486 -9.11 23.68 15.05
CA ARG A 486 -7.68 23.71 14.71
C ARG A 486 -7.00 25.02 15.11
N VAL A 487 -5.72 24.92 15.42
CA VAL A 487 -4.86 26.08 15.66
C VAL A 487 -4.37 26.64 14.33
N VAL A 488 -4.60 27.92 14.08
CA VAL A 488 -4.06 28.63 12.93
C VAL A 488 -2.82 29.41 13.36
N LYS A 489 -1.68 29.16 12.70
CA LYS A 489 -0.50 30.02 12.83
C LYS A 489 -0.76 31.31 12.06
N ALA A 490 -0.63 32.46 12.70
CA ALA A 490 -0.69 33.75 12.02
C ALA A 490 0.39 33.76 10.91
N SER A 491 -0.02 33.73 9.65
CA SER A 491 0.91 33.80 8.54
C SER A 491 1.51 35.21 8.47
N ALA A 492 2.83 35.28 8.27
CA ALA A 492 3.60 36.52 8.07
C ALA A 492 3.31 37.23 6.73
N THR A 493 2.04 37.30 6.32
CA THR A 493 1.55 37.87 5.05
C THR A 493 0.58 39.03 5.26
N ALA A 494 0.68 39.74 6.39
CA ALA A 494 -0.05 41.00 6.64
C ALA A 494 0.87 42.22 6.84
N ALA A 495 2.18 42.09 6.61
CA ALA A 495 3.15 43.20 6.73
C ALA A 495 3.58 43.81 5.38
N ALA A 496 2.89 43.47 4.28
CA ALA A 496 3.14 44.04 2.94
C ALA A 496 1.95 44.86 2.39
N ALA A 497 1.02 45.24 3.27
CA ALA A 497 -0.11 46.09 2.93
C ALA A 497 -0.37 47.12 4.05
N GLU A 498 0.64 47.95 4.33
CA GLU A 498 0.48 49.31 4.87
C GLU A 498 1.44 50.27 4.15
#